data_AF-A0A9W8LC46-F1
#
_entry.id   AF-A0A9W8LC46-F1
#
_cell.length_a   1.000
_cell.length_b   1.000
_cell.length_c   1.000
_cell.angle_alpha   90.00
_cell.angle_beta   90.00
_cell.angle_gamma   90.00
#
_symmetry.space_group_name_H-M   'P 1'
#
loop_
_entity.id
_entity.type
_entity.pdbx_description
1 polymer ?
#
loop_
_entity_poly.entity_id
_entity_poly.type
_entity_poly.pdbx_seq_one_letter_code
_entity_poly.pdbx_strand_id
1 'polypeptide(L)'
;MHGLWPSTCSGQQTAANGCDVSRSYNNISAIISESNYTLFNEMNEYWGSYNGNNNEFWSHEWTKHGTCVSTLDPKCYDEPYEQHERVCEYFGAALALRSKYNLYAALEAKGIVPVDKSKQMYSSSEVKDAIKSELGLDVVLKCRRGVLSEVRAWFHVIGGVGAVYVATSAFDKDSCVQFEYPRKAHDDMVAKTFD
;
A
#
# COMPACT_ATOMS: atom_id res chain seq x y z
N MET A 1 -2.40 3.97 -2.90
CA MET A 1 -1.81 2.78 -2.28
C MET A 1 -2.05 1.61 -3.21
N HIS A 2 -1.15 0.62 -3.26
CA HIS A 2 -1.39 -0.62 -4.01
C HIS A 2 -1.83 -1.72 -3.06
N GLY A 3 -0.96 -2.14 -2.13
CA GLY A 3 -1.35 -3.03 -1.05
C GLY A 3 -0.30 -3.28 0.01
N LEU A 4 -0.65 -4.14 0.97
CA LEU A 4 0.19 -4.62 2.06
C LEU A 4 0.29 -6.14 1.97
N TRP A 5 1.41 -6.64 1.48
CA TRP A 5 1.50 -8.03 1.01
C TRP A 5 2.38 -8.87 1.92
N PRO A 6 1.82 -9.82 2.67
CA PRO A 6 2.61 -10.82 3.37
C PRO A 6 3.48 -11.58 2.36
N SER A 7 4.73 -11.81 2.73
CA SER A 7 5.68 -12.62 1.97
C SER A 7 6.34 -13.62 2.92
N THR A 8 6.89 -14.71 2.38
CA THR A 8 7.73 -15.62 3.16
C THR A 8 9.00 -14.89 3.63
N CYS A 9 9.71 -15.45 4.62
CA CYS A 9 11.01 -14.89 5.04
C CYS A 9 12.07 -14.93 3.93
N SER A 10 11.89 -15.80 2.93
CA SER A 10 12.69 -15.85 1.70
C SER A 10 12.18 -14.88 0.61
N GLY A 11 11.24 -14.00 0.96
CA GLY A 11 10.67 -12.94 0.12
C GLY A 11 9.81 -13.39 -1.05
N GLN A 12 9.33 -14.63 -1.03
CA GLN A 12 8.35 -15.10 -2.00
C GLN A 12 6.96 -14.61 -1.61
N GLN A 13 6.17 -14.18 -2.59
CA GLN A 13 4.77 -13.83 -2.34
C GLN A 13 3.98 -15.06 -1.84
N THR A 14 2.97 -14.81 -1.03
CA THR A 14 2.01 -15.84 -0.59
C THR A 14 1.18 -16.38 -1.76
N ALA A 15 0.30 -17.35 -1.46
CA ALA A 15 -0.52 -18.03 -2.45
C ALA A 15 -1.25 -17.04 -3.40
N ALA A 16 -1.16 -17.30 -4.71
CA ALA A 16 -1.64 -16.39 -5.75
C ALA A 16 -3.15 -16.07 -5.67
N ASN A 17 -3.93 -16.94 -5.03
CA ASN A 17 -5.38 -16.84 -4.87
C ASN A 17 -5.81 -16.57 -3.42
N GLY A 18 -4.89 -16.12 -2.56
CA GLY A 18 -5.14 -15.98 -1.13
C GLY A 18 -4.91 -17.26 -0.34
N CYS A 19 -4.99 -17.14 0.99
CA CYS A 19 -4.69 -18.22 1.93
C CYS A 19 -5.94 -18.79 2.61
N ASP A 20 -7.09 -18.13 2.47
CA ASP A 20 -8.36 -18.60 3.02
C ASP A 20 -9.55 -18.06 2.23
N VAL A 21 -10.13 -18.92 1.39
CA VAL A 21 -11.29 -18.57 0.55
C VAL A 21 -12.58 -18.36 1.34
N SER A 22 -12.68 -18.93 2.55
CA SER A 22 -13.87 -18.76 3.40
C SER A 22 -13.96 -17.34 3.99
N ARG A 23 -12.84 -16.62 4.00
CA ARG A 23 -12.72 -15.22 4.43
C ARG A 23 -12.69 -14.23 3.28
N SER A 24 -12.95 -14.67 2.05
CA SER A 24 -13.00 -13.76 0.89
C SER A 24 -14.33 -13.01 0.86
N TYR A 25 -14.25 -11.70 0.63
CA TYR A 25 -15.42 -10.82 0.51
C TYR A 25 -15.36 -10.07 -0.81
N ASN A 26 -16.52 -9.89 -1.44
CA ASN A 26 -16.68 -9.12 -2.68
C ASN A 26 -17.34 -7.75 -2.44
N ASN A 27 -17.58 -7.39 -1.19
CA ASN A 27 -18.27 -6.18 -0.75
C ASN A 27 -17.46 -5.40 0.33
N ILE A 28 -16.13 -5.40 0.22
CA ILE A 28 -15.22 -4.73 1.18
C ILE A 28 -15.59 -3.26 1.40
N SER A 29 -16.03 -2.57 0.35
CA SER A 29 -16.46 -1.17 0.46
C SER A 29 -17.62 -1.00 1.45
N ALA A 30 -18.63 -1.88 1.39
CA ALA A 30 -19.78 -1.84 2.29
C ALA A 30 -19.37 -2.18 3.72
N ILE A 31 -18.62 -3.29 3.88
CA ILE A 31 -18.08 -3.75 5.16
C ILE A 31 -17.38 -2.62 5.90
N ILE A 32 -16.45 -1.93 5.23
CA ILE A 32 -15.67 -0.87 5.89
C ILE A 32 -16.52 0.37 6.11
N SER A 33 -17.41 0.74 5.20
CA SER A 33 -18.28 1.92 5.39
C SER A 33 -19.24 1.78 6.58
N GLU A 34 -19.72 0.55 6.85
CA GLU A 34 -20.63 0.24 7.95
C GLU A 34 -19.87 0.14 9.29
N SER A 35 -18.69 -0.50 9.30
CA SER A 35 -17.91 -0.69 10.53
C SER A 35 -17.05 0.52 10.92
N ASN A 36 -16.45 1.21 9.94
CA ASN A 36 -15.53 2.32 10.19
C ASN A 36 -15.55 3.35 9.04
N TYR A 37 -16.48 4.30 9.12
CA TYR A 37 -16.66 5.33 8.10
C TYR A 37 -15.45 6.26 7.92
N THR A 38 -14.65 6.47 8.98
CA THR A 38 -13.41 7.27 8.88
C THR A 38 -12.39 6.55 8.00
N LEU A 39 -12.15 5.26 8.26
CA LEU A 39 -11.27 4.42 7.44
C LEU A 39 -11.75 4.35 5.99
N PHE A 40 -13.07 4.24 5.77
CA PHE A 40 -13.65 4.26 4.44
C PHE A 40 -13.29 5.53 3.65
N ASN A 41 -13.36 6.71 4.28
CA ASN A 41 -12.99 7.97 3.64
C ASN A 41 -11.49 8.03 3.32
N GLU A 42 -10.63 7.61 4.25
CA GLU A 42 -9.18 7.55 4.01
C GLU A 42 -8.83 6.58 2.87
N MET A 43 -9.53 5.45 2.77
CA MET A 43 -9.34 4.50 1.68
C MET A 43 -9.74 5.08 0.34
N ASN A 44 -10.85 5.83 0.27
CA ASN A 44 -11.25 6.50 -0.98
C ASN A 44 -10.21 7.54 -1.42
N GLU A 45 -9.63 8.30 -0.47
CA GLU A 45 -8.64 9.33 -0.79
C GLU A 45 -7.27 8.73 -1.18
N TYR A 46 -6.83 7.71 -0.45
CA TYR A 46 -5.43 7.27 -0.50
C TYR A 46 -5.21 5.86 -1.06
N TRP A 47 -6.28 5.09 -1.25
CA TRP A 47 -6.26 3.73 -1.78
C TRP A 47 -7.27 3.53 -2.91
N GLY A 48 -7.53 4.57 -3.70
CA GLY A 48 -8.40 4.48 -4.87
C GLY A 48 -7.84 3.56 -5.98
N SER A 49 -8.76 2.92 -6.70
CA SER A 49 -8.46 2.16 -7.90
C SER A 49 -8.22 3.09 -9.09
N TYR A 50 -7.20 2.80 -9.89
CA TYR A 50 -6.93 3.54 -11.13
C TYR A 50 -8.01 3.32 -12.20
N ASN A 51 -8.80 2.25 -12.10
CA ASN A 51 -9.88 1.95 -13.06
C ASN A 51 -11.26 2.44 -12.57
N GLY A 52 -11.33 3.08 -11.40
CA GLY A 52 -12.55 3.65 -10.83
C GLY A 52 -13.44 2.67 -10.05
N ASN A 53 -13.08 1.39 -9.93
CA ASN A 53 -13.82 0.43 -9.10
C ASN A 53 -13.07 0.11 -7.80
N ASN A 54 -13.31 0.92 -6.77
CA ASN A 54 -12.67 0.76 -5.46
C ASN A 54 -13.05 -0.56 -4.78
N ASN A 55 -14.33 -0.95 -4.83
CA ASN A 55 -14.78 -2.17 -4.16
C ASN A 55 -14.14 -3.44 -4.74
N GLU A 56 -14.06 -3.55 -6.07
CA GLU A 56 -13.39 -4.67 -6.73
C GLU A 56 -11.90 -4.70 -6.38
N PHE A 57 -11.24 -3.55 -6.38
CA PHE A 57 -9.83 -3.45 -6.06
C PHE A 57 -9.55 -3.84 -4.60
N TRP A 58 -10.31 -3.31 -3.64
CA TRP A 58 -10.13 -3.66 -2.23
C TRP A 58 -10.49 -5.13 -1.95
N SER A 59 -11.51 -5.67 -2.64
CA SER A 59 -11.84 -7.10 -2.57
C SER A 59 -10.71 -7.98 -3.08
N HIS A 60 -10.01 -7.56 -4.15
CA HIS A 60 -8.81 -8.24 -4.64
C HIS A 60 -7.68 -8.23 -3.61
N GLU A 61 -7.34 -7.05 -3.10
CA GLU A 61 -6.25 -6.90 -2.12
C GLU A 61 -6.52 -7.70 -0.82
N TRP A 62 -7.76 -7.65 -0.32
CA TRP A 62 -8.13 -8.45 0.85
C TRP A 62 -8.06 -9.95 0.55
N THR A 63 -8.74 -10.41 -0.50
CA THR A 63 -8.83 -11.84 -0.83
C THR A 63 -7.45 -12.44 -1.04
N LYS A 64 -6.61 -11.77 -1.84
CA LYS A 64 -5.30 -12.30 -2.25
C LYS A 64 -4.22 -12.13 -1.18
N HIS A 65 -4.25 -11.04 -0.41
CA HIS A 65 -3.16 -10.68 0.51
C HIS A 65 -3.61 -10.59 1.96
N GLY A 66 -4.75 -9.94 2.25
CA GLY A 66 -5.30 -9.82 3.59
C GLY A 66 -5.60 -11.18 4.25
N THR A 67 -6.17 -12.13 3.50
CA THR A 67 -6.44 -13.49 4.01
C THR A 67 -5.16 -14.25 4.40
N CYS A 68 -3.99 -13.83 3.91
CA CYS A 68 -2.70 -14.43 4.22
C CYS A 68 -2.01 -13.84 5.46
N VAL A 69 -2.59 -12.81 6.10
CA VAL A 69 -2.09 -12.29 7.37
C VAL A 69 -2.57 -13.22 8.49
N SER A 70 -1.70 -14.13 8.93
CA SER A 70 -2.05 -15.16 9.91
C SER A 70 -2.40 -14.60 11.30
N THR A 71 -1.90 -13.42 11.65
CA THR A 71 -2.24 -12.75 12.91
C THR A 71 -3.65 -12.16 12.93
N LEU A 72 -4.33 -12.11 11.77
CA LEU A 72 -5.72 -11.69 11.61
C LEU A 72 -6.68 -12.88 11.43
N ASP A 73 -6.23 -14.09 11.77
CA ASP A 73 -7.09 -15.27 11.82
C ASP A 73 -8.12 -15.10 12.95
N PRO A 74 -9.42 -15.44 12.74
CA PRO A 74 -10.46 -15.38 13.78
C PRO A 74 -10.03 -15.92 15.15
N LYS A 75 -9.23 -17.00 15.19
CA LYS A 75 -8.77 -17.62 16.45
C LYS A 75 -7.80 -16.74 17.26
N CYS A 76 -7.34 -15.63 16.69
CA CYS A 76 -6.42 -14.69 17.33
C CYS A 76 -7.13 -13.54 18.04
N TYR A 77 -8.48 -13.48 17.97
CA TYR A 77 -9.29 -12.47 18.64
C TYR A 77 -9.92 -13.04 19.91
N ASP A 78 -10.10 -12.18 20.91
CA ASP A 78 -10.89 -12.49 22.10
C ASP A 78 -12.39 -12.41 21.79
N GLU A 79 -13.21 -13.13 22.56
CA GLU A 79 -14.67 -13.13 22.39
C GLU A 79 -15.35 -12.01 23.21
N PRO A 80 -16.41 -11.35 22.69
CA PRO A 80 -17.06 -11.62 21.40
C PRO A 80 -16.30 -11.01 20.21
N TYR A 81 -16.05 -11.81 19.18
CA TYR A 81 -15.45 -11.32 17.93
C TYR A 81 -16.45 -10.49 17.11
N GLU A 82 -16.09 -9.25 16.75
CA GLU A 82 -16.92 -8.44 15.85
C GLU A 82 -16.70 -8.86 14.38
N GLN A 83 -17.79 -9.16 13.69
CA GLN A 83 -17.74 -9.59 12.31
C GLN A 83 -17.05 -8.53 11.43
N HIS A 84 -16.00 -8.96 10.73
CA HIS A 84 -15.16 -8.16 9.82
C HIS A 84 -14.16 -7.18 10.48
N GLU A 85 -13.98 -7.19 11.80
CA GLU A 85 -12.97 -6.34 12.48
C GLU A 85 -11.58 -6.46 11.82
N ARG A 86 -11.17 -7.68 11.47
CA ARG A 86 -9.94 -8.03 10.75
C ARG A 86 -9.74 -7.29 9.42
N VAL A 87 -10.84 -6.99 8.72
CA VAL A 87 -10.80 -6.28 7.44
C VAL A 87 -10.38 -4.85 7.72
N CYS A 88 -11.02 -4.19 8.69
CA CYS A 88 -10.67 -2.85 9.11
C CYS A 88 -9.22 -2.78 9.62
N GLU A 89 -8.76 -3.78 10.38
CA GLU A 89 -7.37 -3.83 10.87
C GLU A 89 -6.34 -3.92 9.75
N TYR A 90 -6.58 -4.76 8.74
CA TYR A 90 -5.68 -4.90 7.59
C TYR A 90 -5.54 -3.58 6.82
N PHE A 91 -6.67 -2.98 6.44
CA PHE A 91 -6.65 -1.72 5.68
C PHE A 91 -6.15 -0.54 6.53
N GLY A 92 -6.52 -0.50 7.81
CA GLY A 92 -6.06 0.49 8.77
C GLY A 92 -4.54 0.44 8.98
N ALA A 93 -3.96 -0.76 9.17
CA ALA A 93 -2.51 -0.92 9.31
C ALA A 93 -1.75 -0.43 8.07
N ALA A 94 -2.25 -0.77 6.88
CA ALA A 94 -1.66 -0.33 5.63
C ALA A 94 -1.74 1.19 5.41
N LEU A 95 -2.86 1.83 5.78
CA LEU A 95 -2.99 3.29 5.73
C LEU A 95 -2.15 4.00 6.81
N ALA A 96 -2.03 3.43 8.00
CA ALA A 96 -1.15 3.93 9.05
C ALA A 96 0.31 3.91 8.59
N LEU A 97 0.76 2.84 7.93
CA LEU A 97 2.08 2.76 7.31
C LEU A 97 2.28 3.83 6.24
N ARG A 98 1.31 4.00 5.33
CA ARG A 98 1.36 5.06 4.30
C ARG A 98 1.52 6.45 4.93
N SER A 99 0.71 6.74 5.95
CA SER A 99 0.70 8.04 6.62
C SER A 99 2.04 8.30 7.34
N LYS A 100 2.53 7.31 8.09
CA LYS A 100 3.83 7.36 8.78
C LYS A 100 5.00 7.57 7.82
N TYR A 101 4.98 6.89 6.67
CA TYR A 101 6.03 6.93 5.67
C TYR A 101 5.59 7.75 4.45
N ASN A 102 5.36 9.05 4.66
CA ASN A 102 4.94 9.96 3.60
C ASN A 102 6.06 10.19 2.56
N LEU A 103 6.09 9.32 1.55
CA LEU A 103 7.10 9.34 0.49
C LEU A 103 7.12 10.66 -0.29
N TYR A 104 5.97 11.28 -0.52
CA TYR A 104 5.93 12.54 -1.26
C TYR A 104 6.65 13.66 -0.50
N ALA A 105 6.32 13.83 0.79
CA ALA A 105 6.96 14.83 1.63
C ALA A 105 8.48 14.59 1.77
N ALA A 106 8.90 13.33 1.89
CA ALA A 106 10.32 12.97 1.95
C ALA A 106 11.08 13.35 0.67
N LEU A 107 10.48 13.11 -0.51
CA LEU A 107 11.08 13.49 -1.78
C LEU A 107 11.10 15.01 -1.97
N GLU A 108 10.00 15.70 -1.63
CA GLU A 108 9.89 17.15 -1.70
C GLU A 108 10.92 17.86 -0.81
N ALA A 109 11.18 17.33 0.40
CA ALA A 109 12.20 17.85 1.31
C ALA A 109 13.63 17.83 0.71
N LYS A 110 13.87 16.98 -0.29
CA LYS A 110 15.13 16.92 -1.06
C LYS A 110 15.03 17.60 -2.43
N GLY A 111 13.96 18.32 -2.71
CA GLY A 111 13.73 18.99 -3.99
C GLY A 111 13.33 18.05 -5.13
N ILE A 112 13.00 16.79 -4.84
CA ILE A 112 12.54 15.81 -5.82
C ILE A 112 11.02 15.91 -5.92
N VAL A 113 10.56 16.74 -6.85
CA VAL A 113 9.12 17.02 -7.04
C VAL A 113 8.63 16.53 -8.40
N PRO A 114 7.32 16.29 -8.55
CA PRO A 114 6.73 16.00 -9.84
C PRO A 114 6.90 17.15 -10.82
N VAL A 115 7.44 16.86 -12.00
CA VAL A 115 7.68 17.82 -13.09
C VAL A 115 6.78 17.52 -14.30
N ASP A 116 6.72 18.43 -15.26
CA ASP A 116 6.11 18.05 -16.55
C ASP A 116 7.01 17.03 -17.26
N LYS A 117 6.40 16.12 -18.03
CA LYS A 117 7.11 15.06 -18.76
C LYS A 117 8.23 15.64 -19.63
N SER A 118 9.28 14.84 -19.83
CA SER A 118 10.50 15.19 -20.58
C SER A 118 11.29 16.42 -20.11
N LYS A 119 11.00 17.02 -18.95
CA LYS A 119 11.77 18.18 -18.43
C LYS A 119 12.95 17.80 -17.56
N GLN A 120 12.83 16.73 -16.77
CA GLN A 120 13.87 16.27 -15.85
C GLN A 120 13.69 14.77 -15.60
N MET A 121 14.81 14.07 -15.51
CA MET A 121 14.85 12.69 -15.06
C MET A 121 15.53 12.62 -13.71
N TYR A 122 15.04 11.74 -12.85
CA TYR A 122 15.67 11.38 -11.59
C TYR A 122 16.35 10.02 -11.74
N SER A 123 17.52 9.89 -11.15
CA SER A 123 18.22 8.65 -10.91
C SER A 123 17.57 7.86 -9.76
N SER A 124 17.70 6.54 -9.82
CA SER A 124 17.27 5.65 -8.73
C SER A 124 18.03 5.90 -7.43
N SER A 125 19.32 6.20 -7.49
CA SER A 125 20.12 6.52 -6.31
C SER A 125 19.62 7.76 -5.58
N GLU A 126 19.39 8.88 -6.28
CA GLU A 126 19.01 10.12 -5.59
C GLU A 126 17.65 10.00 -4.88
N VAL A 127 16.69 9.31 -5.50
CA VAL A 127 15.35 9.08 -4.93
C VAL A 127 15.43 8.14 -3.72
N LYS A 128 16.26 7.10 -3.80
CA LYS A 128 16.45 6.16 -2.68
C LYS A 128 17.18 6.81 -1.51
N ASP A 129 18.21 7.62 -1.78
CA ASP A 129 18.95 8.35 -0.76
C ASP A 129 18.07 9.39 -0.05
N ALA A 130 17.19 10.06 -0.80
CA ALA A 130 16.18 10.96 -0.23
C ALA A 130 15.23 10.22 0.73
N ILE A 131 14.64 9.11 0.27
CA ILE A 131 13.74 8.30 1.10
C ILE A 131 14.46 7.72 2.32
N LYS A 132 15.69 7.23 2.16
CA LYS A 132 16.48 6.66 3.25
C LYS A 132 16.82 7.71 4.30
N SER A 133 17.24 8.90 3.88
CA SER A 133 17.64 9.97 4.80
C SER A 133 16.46 10.58 5.58
N GLU A 134 15.30 10.73 4.96
CA GLU A 134 14.12 11.32 5.62
C GLU A 134 13.30 10.28 6.41
N LEU A 135 13.21 9.04 5.93
CA LEU A 135 12.29 8.04 6.48
C LEU A 135 12.97 6.80 7.05
N GLY A 136 14.29 6.65 6.88
CA GLY A 136 15.03 5.46 7.29
C GLY A 136 14.72 4.20 6.46
N LEU A 137 13.93 4.32 5.40
CA LEU A 137 13.46 3.18 4.60
C LEU A 137 14.45 2.81 3.49
N ASP A 138 14.75 1.51 3.38
CA ASP A 138 15.27 0.94 2.15
C ASP A 138 14.09 0.58 1.24
N VAL A 139 14.13 1.06 0.00
CA VAL A 139 13.03 0.88 -0.96
C VAL A 139 13.50 0.33 -2.29
N VAL A 140 12.54 -0.25 -3.02
CA VAL A 140 12.68 -0.62 -4.43
C VAL A 140 11.78 0.25 -5.28
N LEU A 141 12.35 0.80 -6.34
CA LEU A 141 11.67 1.63 -7.32
C LEU A 141 11.34 0.80 -8.55
N LYS A 142 10.04 0.73 -8.86
CA LYS A 142 9.55 0.12 -10.09
C LYS A 142 9.10 1.19 -11.06
N CYS A 143 9.60 1.07 -12.28
CA CYS A 143 9.27 1.94 -13.40
C CYS A 143 8.49 1.19 -14.47
N ARG A 144 7.57 1.90 -15.11
CA ARG A 144 6.84 1.44 -16.29
C ARG A 144 7.09 2.43 -17.43
N ARG A 145 7.70 1.97 -18.52
CA ARG A 145 8.04 2.81 -19.69
C ARG A 145 8.84 4.07 -19.32
N GLY A 146 9.82 3.94 -18.43
CA GLY A 146 10.68 5.05 -18.00
C GLY A 146 10.03 6.02 -17.02
N VAL A 147 8.84 5.73 -16.49
CA VAL A 147 8.12 6.55 -15.50
C VAL A 147 8.05 5.81 -14.17
N LEU A 148 8.29 6.48 -13.04
CA LEU A 148 8.08 5.90 -11.71
C LEU A 148 6.64 5.44 -11.55
N SER A 149 6.43 4.16 -11.21
CA SER A 149 5.09 3.57 -11.07
C SER A 149 4.83 3.00 -9.68
N GLU A 150 5.82 2.41 -9.02
CA GLU A 150 5.66 1.91 -7.65
C GLU A 150 6.93 2.17 -6.82
N VAL A 151 6.72 2.39 -5.53
CA VAL A 151 7.77 2.35 -4.50
C VAL A 151 7.38 1.25 -3.52
N ARG A 152 8.29 0.30 -3.27
CA ARG A 152 8.04 -0.85 -2.39
C ARG A 152 9.00 -0.78 -1.20
N ALA A 153 8.47 -1.02 -0.01
CA ALA A 153 9.21 -1.07 1.25
C ALA A 153 8.90 -2.38 1.98
N TRP A 154 9.85 -2.88 2.76
CA TRP A 154 9.73 -4.14 3.49
C TRP A 154 9.74 -3.91 4.99
N PHE A 155 8.98 -4.75 5.68
CA PHE A 155 8.84 -4.68 7.13
C PHE A 155 8.86 -6.09 7.72
N HIS A 156 9.52 -6.22 8.88
CA HIS A 156 9.21 -7.29 9.83
C HIS A 156 8.03 -6.86 10.70
N VAL A 157 7.28 -7.84 11.19
CA VAL A 157 6.08 -7.63 11.98
C VAL A 157 6.30 -8.27 13.35
N ILE A 158 6.07 -7.51 14.41
CA ILE A 158 6.19 -7.95 15.81
C ILE A 158 4.81 -7.88 16.46
N GLY A 159 4.35 -9.01 17.02
CA GLY A 159 3.06 -9.12 17.70
C GLY A 159 1.96 -9.77 16.85
N GLY A 160 0.72 -9.67 17.34
CA GLY A 160 -0.49 -10.25 16.74
C GLY A 160 -1.41 -9.18 16.16
N VAL A 161 -2.67 -9.15 16.60
CA VAL A 161 -3.58 -8.03 16.34
C VAL A 161 -2.94 -6.72 16.84
N GLY A 162 -2.98 -5.66 16.02
CA GLY A 162 -2.30 -4.40 16.33
C GLY A 162 -0.76 -4.44 16.23
N ALA A 163 -0.21 -5.34 15.41
CA ALA A 163 1.23 -5.55 15.31
C ALA A 163 2.04 -4.29 14.95
N VAL A 164 3.29 -4.29 15.41
CA VAL A 164 4.27 -3.25 15.11
C VAL A 164 5.07 -3.63 13.87
N TYR A 165 5.13 -2.72 12.91
CA TYR A 165 5.92 -2.86 11.69
C TYR A 165 7.29 -2.19 11.86
N VAL A 166 8.35 -2.98 11.67
CA VAL A 166 9.74 -2.56 11.77
C VAL A 166 10.37 -2.63 10.38
N ALA A 167 10.85 -1.49 9.88
CA ALA A 167 11.48 -1.43 8.56
C ALA A 167 12.68 -2.38 8.47
N THR A 168 12.80 -3.07 7.33
CA THR A 168 13.91 -3.98 7.04
C THR A 168 14.46 -3.73 5.64
N SER A 169 15.57 -4.38 5.30
CA SER A 169 16.20 -4.25 4.00
C SER A 169 15.26 -4.71 2.88
N ALA A 170 15.34 -4.03 1.74
CA ALA A 170 14.55 -4.38 0.57
C ALA A 170 14.93 -5.77 0.01
N PHE A 171 13.94 -6.51 -0.47
CA PHE A 171 14.09 -7.90 -0.93
C PHE A 171 14.02 -8.07 -2.46
N ASP A 172 13.88 -6.98 -3.22
CA ASP A 172 13.72 -7.00 -4.68
C ASP A 172 14.71 -6.05 -5.35
N LYS A 173 14.79 -6.09 -6.68
CA LYS A 173 15.67 -5.22 -7.48
C LYS A 173 14.87 -4.07 -8.08
N ASP A 174 15.51 -2.92 -8.21
CA ASP A 174 14.95 -1.79 -8.96
C ASP A 174 14.72 -2.19 -10.43
N SER A 175 13.63 -1.68 -11.01
CA SER A 175 13.50 -1.62 -12.48
C SER A 175 13.73 -0.21 -13.02
N CYS A 176 13.82 0.78 -12.12
CA CYS A 176 14.20 2.15 -12.44
C CYS A 176 15.73 2.30 -12.46
N VAL A 177 16.28 3.03 -13.44
CA VAL A 177 17.68 3.47 -13.43
C VAL A 177 17.72 5.00 -13.47
N GLN A 178 17.22 5.57 -14.56
CA GLN A 178 16.82 6.96 -14.69
C GLN A 178 15.38 6.99 -15.19
N PHE A 179 14.56 7.89 -14.66
CA PHE A 179 13.13 7.90 -14.91
C PHE A 179 12.49 9.26 -14.72
N GLU A 180 11.29 9.41 -15.30
CA GLU A 180 10.43 10.56 -15.08
C GLU A 180 9.60 10.39 -13.81
N TYR A 181 9.43 11.49 -13.07
CA TYR A 181 8.44 11.62 -12.00
C TYR A 181 7.45 12.72 -12.39
N PRO A 182 6.37 12.38 -13.13
CA PRO A 182 5.48 13.37 -13.70
C PRO A 182 4.45 13.86 -12.68
N ARG A 183 3.99 15.11 -12.84
CA ARG A 183 2.76 15.58 -12.16
C ARG A 183 1.60 14.64 -12.48
N LYS A 184 0.76 14.36 -11.48
CA LYS A 184 -0.52 13.70 -11.72
C LYS A 184 -1.34 14.56 -12.69
N ALA A 185 -1.94 13.95 -13.71
CA ALA A 185 -2.81 14.69 -14.60
C ALA A 185 -4.04 15.20 -13.82
N HIS A 186 -4.63 16.31 -14.26
CA HIS A 186 -5.86 16.83 -13.65
C HIS A 186 -6.98 15.76 -13.65
N ASP A 187 -7.02 14.90 -14.68
CA ASP A 187 -7.97 13.78 -14.79
C ASP A 187 -7.66 12.60 -13.84
N ASP A 188 -6.42 12.46 -13.37
CA ASP A 188 -6.02 11.46 -12.37
C ASP A 188 -6.29 11.92 -10.92
N MET A 189 -6.59 13.21 -10.72
CA MET A 189 -6.98 13.78 -9.42
C MET A 189 -8.48 13.72 -9.18
N VAL A 190 -9.28 13.65 -10.25
CA VAL A 190 -10.72 13.40 -10.18
C VAL A 190 -10.94 11.89 -10.17
N ALA A 191 -10.57 11.23 -9.07
CA ALA A 191 -11.26 10.01 -8.69
C ALA A 191 -12.73 10.41 -8.51
N LYS A 192 -13.50 10.17 -9.58
CA LYS A 192 -14.90 10.52 -9.82
C LYS A 192 -15.66 10.76 -8.51
N THR A 193 -15.91 12.03 -8.20
CA THR A 193 -17.01 12.44 -7.36
C THR A 193 -18.26 11.80 -7.94
N PHE A 194 -18.84 10.85 -7.20
CA PHE A 194 -20.12 10.24 -7.52
C PHE A 194 -21.20 11.35 -7.55
N ASP A 195 -21.89 11.46 -8.68
CA ASP A 195 -23.28 11.92 -8.73
C ASP A 195 -24.19 10.73 -8.35
#